data_AF-A0A4Y2KQF5-F1
#
_entry.id   AF-A0A4Y2KQF5-F1
#
_cell.length_a   1.000
_cell.length_b   1.000
_cell.length_c   1.000
_cell.angle_alpha   90.00
_cell.angle_beta   90.00
_cell.angle_gamma   90.00
#
_symmetry.space_group_name_H-M   'P 1'
#
loop_
_entity.id
_entity.type
_entity.pdbx_description
1 polymer ?
#
loop_
_entity_poly.entity_id
_entity_poly.type
_entity_poly.pdbx_seq_one_letter_code
_entity_poly.pdbx_strand_id
1 'polypeptide(L)'
;MARTLGTSITETARLVGCSRSAVVSIHAKWINDGDTSSRRQGVGRPRVIKEKGHQRLHSSSKQNRRQTVAQLTAQYNADPSASVSEHTAQRTLLDMGLCSRRPTRQLRRQ
;
A
#
# COMPACT_ATOMS: atom_id res chain seq x y z
N MET A 1 6.39 21.32 20.10
CA MET A 1 7.31 22.12 20.92
C MET A 1 8.57 22.40 20.10
N ALA A 2 8.73 23.62 19.62
CA ALA A 2 9.98 24.29 19.24
C ALA A 2 9.58 25.64 18.67
N ARG A 3 9.19 26.56 19.57
CA ARG A 3 9.13 27.98 19.23
C ARG A 3 10.58 28.39 18.98
N THR A 4 10.82 29.19 17.94
CA THR A 4 12.10 29.79 17.54
C THR A 4 12.84 30.43 18.72
N LEU A 5 13.47 29.62 19.56
CA LEU A 5 14.53 30.03 20.45
C LEU A 5 15.75 30.16 19.55
N GLY A 6 16.36 31.34 19.50
CA GLY A 6 17.59 31.66 18.75
C GLY A 6 18.82 30.89 19.25
N THR A 7 18.66 29.58 19.37
CA THR A 7 19.64 28.59 19.82
C THR A 7 20.50 28.21 18.64
N SER A 8 21.82 28.18 18.85
CA SER A 8 22.75 27.81 17.80
C SER A 8 22.59 26.32 17.45
N ILE A 9 22.88 25.95 16.20
CA ILE A 9 22.87 24.54 15.74
C ILE A 9 23.72 23.64 16.66
N THR A 10 24.84 24.17 17.16
CA THR A 10 25.74 23.45 18.07
C THR A 10 25.09 23.16 19.42
N GLU A 11 24.34 24.11 19.96
CA GLU A 11 23.63 23.95 21.24
C GLU A 11 22.50 22.92 21.10
N THR A 12 21.73 23.01 20.02
CA THR A 12 20.68 22.04 19.71
C THR A 12 21.24 20.63 19.49
N ALA A 13 22.37 20.52 18.80
CA ALA A 13 23.06 19.24 18.60
C ALA A 13 23.50 18.61 19.93
N ARG A 14 24.06 19.40 20.85
CA ARG A 14 24.43 18.95 22.20
C ARG A 14 23.22 18.53 23.03
N LEU A 15 22.15 19.32 22.99
CA LEU A 15 20.92 19.06 23.73
C LEU A 15 20.25 17.75 23.28
N VAL A 16 20.19 17.52 21.97
CA VAL A 16 19.53 16.34 21.38
C VAL A 16 20.49 15.12 21.31
N GLY A 17 21.78 15.31 21.60
CA GLY A 17 22.79 14.25 21.50
C GLY A 17 23.02 13.76 20.07
N CYS A 18 22.80 14.62 19.07
CA CYS A 18 22.89 14.31 17.65
C CYS A 18 24.00 15.12 16.98
N SER A 19 24.42 14.72 15.77
CA SER A 19 25.40 15.50 15.01
C SER A 19 24.81 16.83 14.53
N ARG A 20 25.66 17.86 14.39
CA ARG A 20 25.25 19.17 13.81
C ARG A 20 24.63 19.00 12.42
N SER A 21 25.13 18.07 11.62
CA SER A 21 24.60 17.77 10.28
C SER A 21 23.19 17.16 10.32
N ALA A 22 22.90 16.27 11.28
CA ALA A 22 21.56 15.73 11.46
C ALA A 22 20.56 16.84 11.82
N VAL A 23 20.94 17.75 12.72
CA VAL A 23 20.12 18.91 13.10
C VAL A 23 19.83 19.80 11.88
N VAL A 24 20.86 20.10 11.07
CA VAL A 24 20.68 20.90 9.84
C VAL A 24 19.76 20.19 8.85
N SER A 25 19.94 18.89 8.63
CA SER A 25 19.12 18.10 7.70
C SER A 25 17.65 18.05 8.13
N ILE A 26 17.39 17.83 9.43
CA ILE A 26 16.03 17.81 9.98
C ILE A 26 15.39 19.20 9.90
N HIS A 27 16.12 20.25 10.24
CA HIS A 27 15.63 21.62 10.16
C HIS A 27 15.30 22.03 8.71
N ALA A 28 16.17 21.68 7.75
CA ALA A 28 15.92 21.93 6.34
C ALA A 28 14.72 21.13 5.82
N LYS A 29 14.61 19.84 6.18
CA LYS A 29 13.44 19.02 5.82
C LYS A 29 12.15 19.62 6.39
N TRP A 30 12.17 20.09 7.63
CA TRP A 30 11.01 20.72 8.24
C TRP A 30 10.61 22.04 7.55
N ILE A 31 11.57 22.89 7.16
CA ILE A 31 11.27 24.13 6.42
C ILE A 31 10.68 23.82 5.03
N ASN A 32 11.25 22.85 4.32
CA ASN A 32 10.85 22.55 2.94
C ASN A 32 9.55 21.75 2.87
N ASP A 33 9.40 20.74 3.72
CA ASP A 33 8.29 19.77 3.63
C ASP A 33 7.22 20.01 4.70
N GLY A 34 7.48 20.84 5.72
CA GLY A 34 6.63 20.97 6.91
C GLY A 34 6.59 19.71 7.79
N ASP A 35 7.31 18.65 7.40
CA ASP A 35 7.25 17.34 8.01
C ASP A 35 8.27 17.23 9.15
N THR A 36 7.78 16.86 10.33
CA THR A 36 8.60 16.53 11.51
C THR A 36 8.85 15.03 11.63
N SER A 37 8.17 14.21 10.83
CA SER A 37 8.30 12.76 10.83
C SER A 37 9.43 12.31 9.90
N SER A 38 9.98 11.12 10.19
CA SER A 38 10.87 10.41 9.29
C SER A 38 10.12 9.43 8.37
N ARG A 39 8.79 9.30 8.51
CA ARG A 39 7.99 8.29 7.81
C ARG A 39 7.89 8.62 6.34
N ARG A 40 8.46 7.76 5.49
CA ARG A 40 8.32 7.88 4.04
C ARG A 40 6.98 7.33 3.60
N GLN A 41 6.14 8.18 3.02
CA GLN A 41 4.90 7.78 2.35
C GLN A 41 5.20 7.42 0.89
N GLY A 42 4.43 6.48 0.32
CA GLY A 42 4.55 6.14 -1.10
C GLY A 42 5.81 5.37 -1.49
N VAL A 43 6.50 4.74 -0.53
CA VAL A 43 7.63 3.85 -0.83
C VAL A 43 7.13 2.49 -1.34
N GLY A 44 7.71 2.01 -2.45
CA GLY A 44 7.40 0.71 -3.04
C GLY A 44 6.93 0.79 -4.49
N ARG A 45 6.75 -0.39 -5.11
CA ARG A 45 6.28 -0.49 -6.50
C ARG A 45 4.77 -0.22 -6.56
N PRO A 46 4.28 0.64 -7.47
CA PRO A 46 2.85 0.82 -7.71
C PRO A 46 2.17 -0.52 -8.01
N ARG A 47 0.99 -0.76 -7.42
CA ARG A 47 0.20 -1.95 -7.72
C ARG A 47 -0.40 -1.86 -9.12
N VAL A 48 -0.44 -3.00 -9.82
CA VAL A 48 -1.03 -3.12 -11.17
C VAL A 48 -2.54 -2.84 -11.12
N ILE A 49 -3.21 -3.32 -10.07
CA ILE A 49 -4.63 -3.07 -9.85
C ILE A 49 -4.77 -1.76 -9.07
N LYS A 50 -5.41 -0.79 -9.72
CA LYS A 50 -5.79 0.50 -9.12
C LYS A 50 -7.09 0.38 -8.33
N GLU A 51 -7.50 1.46 -7.68
CA GLU A 51 -8.73 1.54 -6.86
C GLU A 51 -9.99 1.05 -7.59
N LYS A 52 -10.20 1.49 -8.84
CA LYS A 52 -11.34 1.03 -9.66
C LYS A 52 -11.32 -0.49 -9.90
N GLY A 53 -10.12 -1.06 -10.04
CA GLY A 53 -9.93 -2.50 -10.20
C GLY A 53 -10.20 -3.26 -8.89
N HIS A 54 -9.81 -2.69 -7.74
CA HIS A 54 -10.17 -3.22 -6.43
C HIS A 54 -11.69 -3.27 -6.25
N GLN A 55 -12.39 -2.16 -6.54
CA GLN A 55 -13.85 -2.07 -6.41
C GLN A 55 -14.57 -3.13 -7.26
N ARG A 56 -14.10 -3.34 -8.51
CA ARG A 56 -14.64 -4.36 -9.41
C ARG A 56 -14.43 -5.78 -8.87
N LEU A 57 -13.19 -6.13 -8.50
CA LEU A 57 -12.88 -7.45 -7.94
C LEU A 57 -13.65 -7.72 -6.64
N HIS A 58 -13.76 -6.72 -5.77
CA HIS A 58 -14.53 -6.82 -4.53
C HIS A 58 -16.03 -7.07 -4.82
N SER A 59 -16.61 -6.33 -5.77
CA SER A 59 -18.02 -6.49 -6.17
C SER A 59 -18.27 -7.87 -6.79
N SER A 60 -17.43 -8.30 -7.74
CA SER A 60 -17.54 -9.61 -8.39
C SER A 60 -17.38 -10.77 -7.40
N SER A 61 -16.45 -10.66 -6.44
CA SER A 61 -16.25 -11.67 -5.40
C SER A 61 -17.45 -11.76 -4.45
N LYS A 62 -18.08 -10.63 -4.09
CA LYS A 62 -19.28 -10.62 -3.23
C LYS A 62 -20.50 -11.23 -3.92
N GLN A 63 -20.69 -10.96 -5.21
CA GLN A 63 -21.79 -11.52 -6.00
C GLN A 63 -21.61 -13.02 -6.23
N ASN A 64 -20.37 -13.47 -6.44
CA ASN A 64 -20.05 -14.84 -6.81
C ASN A 64 -19.24 -15.58 -5.73
N ARG A 65 -19.78 -15.71 -4.51
CA ARG A 65 -19.08 -16.32 -3.35
C ARG A 65 -18.51 -17.73 -3.58
N ARG A 66 -18.98 -18.46 -4.60
CA ARG A 66 -18.55 -19.83 -4.92
C ARG A 66 -17.53 -19.91 -6.08
N GLN A 67 -17.25 -18.80 -6.75
CA GLN A 67 -16.33 -18.81 -7.89
C GLN A 67 -14.87 -18.91 -7.46
N THR A 68 -14.08 -19.58 -8.31
CA THR A 68 -12.63 -19.73 -8.11
C THR A 68 -11.90 -18.45 -8.54
N VAL A 69 -10.69 -18.22 -8.02
CA VAL A 69 -9.86 -17.06 -8.38
C VAL A 69 -9.62 -16.98 -9.89
N ALA A 70 -9.34 -18.11 -10.55
CA ALA A 70 -9.24 -18.18 -12.01
C ALA A 70 -10.49 -17.63 -12.74
N GLN A 71 -11.70 -17.96 -12.26
CA GLN A 71 -12.96 -17.51 -12.86
C GLN A 71 -13.18 -16.00 -12.64
N LEU A 72 -12.92 -15.51 -11.43
CA LEU A 72 -12.99 -14.07 -11.12
C LEU A 72 -11.97 -13.27 -11.95
N THR A 73 -10.78 -13.84 -12.17
CA THR A 73 -9.72 -13.23 -12.97
C THR A 73 -10.11 -13.18 -14.45
N ALA A 74 -10.67 -14.27 -14.99
CA ALA A 74 -11.18 -14.30 -16.36
C ALA A 74 -12.30 -13.26 -16.57
N GLN A 75 -13.23 -13.15 -15.61
CA GLN A 75 -14.29 -12.14 -15.66
C GLN A 75 -13.73 -10.71 -15.58
N TYR A 76 -12.71 -10.49 -14.76
CA TYR A 76 -12.06 -9.18 -14.65
C TYR A 76 -11.35 -8.78 -15.96
N ASN A 77 -10.65 -9.74 -16.57
CA ASN A 77 -9.90 -9.58 -17.82
C ASN A 77 -10.78 -9.51 -19.08
N ALA A 78 -12.08 -9.80 -18.97
CA ALA A 78 -13.02 -9.61 -20.07
C ALA A 78 -13.21 -8.14 -20.45
N ASP A 79 -12.83 -7.21 -19.56
CA ASP A 79 -12.87 -5.77 -19.80
C ASP A 79 -11.52 -5.27 -20.37
N PRO A 80 -11.52 -4.39 -21.39
CA PRO A 80 -10.31 -3.99 -22.12
C PRO A 80 -9.33 -3.10 -21.34
N SER A 81 -9.63 -2.74 -20.09
CA SER A 81 -8.86 -1.75 -19.33
C SER A 81 -7.48 -2.21 -18.83
N ALA A 82 -7.29 -3.52 -18.56
CA ALA A 82 -5.99 -4.16 -18.28
C ALA A 82 -6.21 -5.63 -17.93
N SER A 83 -5.35 -6.53 -18.44
CA SER A 83 -5.33 -7.93 -17.99
C SER A 83 -4.41 -8.10 -16.77
N VAL A 84 -4.84 -8.95 -15.84
CA VAL A 84 -4.08 -9.31 -14.64
C VAL A 84 -3.90 -10.81 -14.57
N SER A 85 -2.76 -11.25 -14.03
CA SER A 85 -2.52 -12.66 -13.75
C SER A 85 -3.35 -13.14 -12.55
N GLU A 86 -3.65 -14.44 -12.51
CA GLU A 86 -4.37 -15.06 -11.39
C GLU A 86 -3.65 -14.81 -10.05
N HIS A 87 -2.32 -14.90 -10.04
CA HIS A 87 -1.51 -14.61 -8.85
C HIS A 87 -1.71 -13.17 -8.35
N THR A 88 -1.79 -12.19 -9.27
CA THR A 88 -2.02 -10.78 -8.91
C THR A 88 -3.43 -10.60 -8.33
N ALA A 89 -4.45 -11.19 -8.97
CA ALA A 89 -5.82 -11.18 -8.48
C ALA A 89 -5.94 -11.85 -7.09
N GLN A 90 -5.27 -12.98 -6.87
CA GLN A 90 -5.25 -13.69 -5.59
C GLN A 90 -4.65 -12.82 -4.48
N ARG A 91 -3.51 -12.17 -4.72
CA ARG A 91 -2.87 -11.27 -3.75
C ARG A 91 -3.78 -10.11 -3.36
N THR A 92 -4.46 -9.52 -4.35
CA THR A 92 -5.43 -8.44 -4.11
C THR A 92 -6.66 -8.93 -3.33
N LEU A 93 -7.20 -10.11 -3.65
CA LEU A 93 -8.32 -10.69 -2.89
C LEU A 93 -7.94 -11.03 -1.44
N LEU A 94 -6.71 -11.48 -1.20
CA LEU A 94 -6.18 -11.71 0.16
C LEU A 94 -6.01 -10.41 0.94
N ASP A 95 -5.47 -9.37 0.31
CA ASP A 95 -5.32 -8.03 0.89
C ASP A 95 -6.67 -7.43 1.30
N MET A 96 -7.73 -7.73 0.53
CA MET A 96 -9.12 -7.36 0.85
C MET A 96 -9.81 -8.30 1.86
N GLY A 97 -9.16 -9.39 2.29
CA GLY A 97 -9.74 -10.36 3.23
C GLY A 97 -10.84 -11.27 2.64
N LEU A 98 -10.94 -11.36 1.30
CA LEU A 98 -12.02 -12.08 0.61
C LEU A 98 -11.70 -13.54 0.27
N CYS A 99 -10.43 -13.96 0.35
CA CYS A 99 -10.08 -15.37 0.17
C CYS A 99 -10.29 -16.16 1.47
N SER A 100 -11.35 -16.95 1.54
CA SER A 100 -11.49 -17.99 2.57
C SER A 100 -10.61 -19.21 2.21
N ARG A 101 -9.83 -19.73 3.15
CA ARG A 101 -8.87 -20.84 2.96
C ARG A 101 -9.51 -22.22 2.71
N ARG A 102 -10.80 -22.32 2.37
CA ARG A 102 -11.49 -23.61 2.28
C ARG A 102 -11.71 -24.02 0.82
N PRO A 103 -10.87 -24.90 0.25
CA PRO A 103 -11.18 -25.55 -0.99
C PRO A 103 -12.35 -26.51 -0.75
N THR A 104 -13.54 -26.15 -1.22
CA THR A 104 -14.62 -27.14 -1.37
C THR A 104 -14.20 -28.04 -2.52
N ARG A 105 -13.86 -29.31 -2.24
CA ARG A 105 -13.57 -30.33 -3.26
C ARG A 105 -14.69 -30.34 -4.30
N GLN A 106 -14.44 -29.77 -5.47
CA GLN A 106 -15.29 -29.98 -6.64
C GLN A 106 -14.81 -31.26 -7.31
N LEU A 107 -15.58 -32.32 -7.15
CA LEU A 107 -15.40 -33.56 -7.91
C LEU A 107 -15.63 -33.21 -9.39
N ARG A 108 -14.53 -33.31 -10.15
CA ARG A 108 -14.50 -33.19 -11.61
C ARG A 108 -15.43 -34.26 -12.18
N ARG A 109 -16.61 -33.88 -12.69
CA ARG A 109 -17.43 -34.78 -13.51
C ARG A 109 -16.97 -34.66 -14.96
N GLN A 110 -16.62 -35.81 -15.53
CA GLN A 110 -16.39 -36.03 -16.95
C GLN A 110 -17.72 -35.95 -17.70
#